data_AF-A0ABD7QS99-F1
#
_entry.id   AF-A0ABD7QS99-F1
#
_cell.length_a   1.000
_cell.length_b   1.000
_cell.length_c   1.000
_cell.angle_alpha   90.00
_cell.angle_beta   90.00
_cell.angle_gamma   90.00
#
_symmetry.space_group_name_H-M   'P 1'
#
loop_
_entity.id
_entity.type
_entity.pdbx_description
1 polymer ?
#
loop_
_entity_poly.entity_id
_entity_poly.type
_entity_poly.pdbx_seq_one_letter_code
_entity_poly.pdbx_strand_id
1 'polypeptide(L)'
;MSTLADLVDAGKIGDAVQQARGLTPGRVRELLFASGGFMRDSGPYDEFFRRWYATLDSPYLRAEAADRFCQAYLTELADVPGAEQFGAALATESKRDVLGHLAKEMRGRNISDWSTSPEEPLSKAQVRAWADASYALASVRLP
;
A
#
# COMPACT_ATOMS: atom_id res chain seq x y z
N MET A 1 14.93 -11.86 -22.54
CA MET A 1 14.85 -11.82 -21.07
C MET A 1 13.40 -12.08 -20.71
N SER A 2 13.13 -12.97 -19.75
CA SER A 2 11.76 -13.23 -19.28
C SER A 2 11.21 -11.97 -18.63
N THR A 3 10.01 -11.54 -19.02
CA THR A 3 9.31 -10.45 -18.33
C THR A 3 8.74 -10.96 -17.00
N LEU A 4 8.39 -10.03 -16.10
CA LEU A 4 7.76 -10.40 -14.83
C LEU A 4 6.43 -11.11 -15.08
N ALA A 5 5.62 -10.62 -16.02
CA ALA A 5 4.39 -11.26 -16.47
C ALA A 5 4.63 -12.70 -16.94
N ASP A 6 5.66 -12.96 -17.75
CA ASP A 6 5.97 -14.32 -18.22
C ASP A 6 6.25 -15.30 -17.06
N LEU A 7 6.89 -14.84 -15.98
CA LEU A 7 7.14 -15.68 -14.81
C LEU A 7 5.85 -15.98 -14.04
N VAL A 8 4.98 -14.99 -13.92
CA VAL A 8 3.68 -15.14 -13.24
C VAL A 8 2.76 -16.05 -14.06
N ASP A 9 2.65 -15.83 -15.37
CA ASP A 9 1.90 -16.70 -16.30
C ASP A 9 2.40 -18.15 -16.27
N ALA A 10 3.71 -18.35 -16.09
CA ALA A 10 4.31 -19.69 -15.97
C ALA A 10 4.18 -20.32 -14.57
N GLY A 11 3.52 -19.65 -13.61
CA GLY A 11 3.38 -20.10 -12.22
C GLY A 11 4.69 -20.08 -11.42
N LYS A 12 5.75 -19.43 -11.91
CA LYS A 12 7.06 -19.33 -11.25
C LYS A 12 7.06 -18.20 -10.22
N ILE A 13 6.13 -18.26 -9.26
CA ILE A 13 5.85 -17.15 -8.33
C ILE A 13 7.07 -16.79 -7.47
N GLY A 14 7.86 -17.78 -7.04
CA GLY A 14 9.08 -17.52 -6.26
C GLY A 14 10.09 -16.65 -7.01
N ASP A 15 10.33 -16.98 -8.29
CA ASP A 15 11.25 -16.23 -9.16
C ASP A 15 10.70 -14.84 -9.45
N ALA A 16 9.38 -14.73 -9.70
CA ALA A 16 8.71 -13.46 -9.92
C ALA A 16 8.83 -12.54 -8.70
N VAL A 17 8.63 -13.05 -7.47
CA VAL A 17 8.79 -12.29 -6.22
C VAL A 17 10.24 -11.82 -6.04
N GLN A 18 11.22 -12.68 -6.35
CA GLN A 18 12.64 -12.28 -6.30
C GLN A 18 12.96 -11.18 -7.33
N GLN A 19 12.44 -11.30 -8.55
CA GLN A 19 12.63 -10.30 -9.59
C GLN A 19 11.94 -8.96 -9.25
N ALA A 20 10.81 -9.00 -8.55
CA ALA A 20 10.08 -7.82 -8.11
C ALA A 20 10.66 -7.16 -6.85
N ARG A 21 11.68 -7.76 -6.23
CA ARG A 21 12.27 -7.27 -4.98
C ARG A 21 12.93 -5.91 -5.19
N GLY A 22 12.56 -4.94 -4.34
CA GLY A 22 13.08 -3.57 -4.42
C GLY A 22 12.45 -2.70 -5.52
N LEU A 23 11.50 -3.23 -6.30
CA LEU A 23 10.71 -2.43 -7.23
C LEU A 23 9.59 -1.68 -6.49
N THR A 24 9.24 -0.51 -7.00
CA THR A 24 8.06 0.23 -6.54
C THR A 24 6.78 -0.44 -7.04
N PRO A 25 5.65 -0.27 -6.33
CA PRO A 25 4.37 -0.80 -6.79
C PRO A 25 3.95 -0.34 -8.18
N GLY A 26 4.20 0.94 -8.53
CA GLY A 26 4.01 1.42 -9.89
C GLY A 26 4.81 0.62 -10.93
N ARG A 27 6.09 0.34 -10.65
CA ARG A 27 6.93 -0.41 -11.57
C ARG A 27 6.51 -1.88 -11.71
N VAL A 28 6.07 -2.51 -10.62
CA VAL A 28 5.52 -3.87 -10.65
C VAL A 28 4.25 -3.91 -11.49
N ARG A 29 3.32 -2.95 -11.31
CA ARG A 29 2.11 -2.86 -12.11
C ARG A 29 2.41 -2.70 -13.61
N GLU A 30 3.36 -1.83 -13.97
CA GLU A 30 3.80 -1.71 -15.36
C GLU A 30 4.36 -3.02 -15.91
N LEU A 31 5.23 -3.72 -15.17
CA LEU A 31 5.83 -4.96 -15.65
C LEU A 31 4.85 -6.12 -15.77
N LEU A 32 3.73 -6.07 -15.03
CA LEU A 32 2.65 -7.05 -15.12
C LEU A 32 1.67 -6.74 -16.25
N PHE A 33 1.35 -5.47 -16.49
CA PHE A 33 0.21 -5.08 -17.34
C PHE A 33 0.55 -4.17 -18.54
N ALA A 34 1.79 -3.70 -18.70
CA ALA A 34 2.16 -2.77 -19.79
C ALA A 34 2.38 -3.45 -21.14
N SER A 35 2.66 -4.75 -21.17
CA SER A 35 2.62 -5.52 -22.40
C SER A 35 1.17 -5.89 -22.66
N GLY A 36 0.55 -5.36 -23.72
CA GLY A 36 -0.85 -5.62 -24.13
C GLY A 36 -1.21 -7.08 -24.47
N GLY A 37 -0.53 -8.06 -23.87
CA GLY A 37 -1.00 -9.41 -23.72
C GLY A 37 -2.09 -9.46 -22.66
N PHE A 38 -3.18 -10.13 -23.00
CA PHE A 38 -4.25 -10.42 -22.04
C PHE A 38 -3.75 -11.48 -21.06
N MET A 39 -3.88 -11.17 -19.77
CA MET A 39 -3.72 -12.15 -18.69
C MET A 39 -4.59 -13.38 -18.99
N ARG A 40 -3.99 -14.57 -19.00
CA ARG A 40 -4.68 -15.82 -19.36
C ARG A 40 -5.39 -16.46 -18.17
N ASP A 41 -4.83 -16.27 -16.98
CA ASP A 41 -5.31 -16.80 -15.71
C ASP A 41 -4.97 -15.78 -14.61
N SER A 42 -5.98 -15.36 -13.86
CA SER A 42 -5.87 -14.40 -12.76
C SER A 42 -5.29 -15.01 -11.48
N GLY A 43 -5.39 -16.32 -11.31
CA GLY A 43 -4.96 -17.03 -10.10
C GLY A 43 -3.47 -16.83 -9.78
N PRO A 44 -2.54 -17.06 -10.71
CA PRO A 44 -1.11 -16.82 -10.49
C PRO A 44 -0.78 -15.37 -10.16
N TYR A 45 -1.55 -14.40 -10.67
CA TYR A 45 -1.35 -12.97 -10.42
C TYR A 45 -1.81 -12.58 -9.02
N ASP A 46 -2.94 -13.11 -8.55
CA ASP A 46 -3.36 -12.99 -7.14
C ASP A 46 -2.30 -13.58 -6.21
N GLU A 47 -1.82 -14.79 -6.50
CA GLU A 47 -0.80 -15.44 -5.69
C GLU A 47 0.50 -14.63 -5.65
N PHE A 48 0.98 -14.17 -6.80
CA PHE A 48 2.12 -13.27 -6.90
C PHE A 48 1.93 -12.03 -6.04
N PHE A 49 0.80 -11.34 -6.21
CA PHE A 49 0.54 -10.09 -5.51
C PHE A 49 0.54 -10.30 -4.00
N ARG A 50 -0.17 -11.32 -3.49
CA ARG A 50 -0.19 -11.63 -2.05
C ARG A 50 1.20 -11.88 -1.49
N ARG A 51 2.01 -12.68 -2.18
CA ARG A 51 3.37 -13.01 -1.74
C ARG A 51 4.30 -11.81 -1.81
N TRP A 52 4.26 -11.05 -2.89
CA TRP A 52 5.08 -9.87 -3.06
C TRP A 52 4.70 -8.76 -2.08
N TYR A 53 3.40 -8.49 -1.89
CA TYR A 53 2.89 -7.52 -0.91
C TYR A 53 3.38 -7.83 0.51
N ALA A 54 3.41 -9.11 0.90
CA ALA A 54 3.92 -9.54 2.19
C ALA A 54 5.42 -9.25 2.39
N THR A 55 6.19 -9.05 1.32
CA THR A 55 7.62 -8.67 1.40
C THR A 55 7.87 -7.18 1.59
N LEU A 56 6.84 -6.34 1.44
CA LEU A 56 6.98 -4.90 1.60
C LEU A 56 7.04 -4.57 3.10
N ASP A 57 8.14 -3.98 3.57
CA ASP A 57 8.27 -3.56 4.98
C ASP A 57 7.81 -2.10 5.19
N SER A 58 7.86 -1.28 4.14
CA SER A 58 7.46 0.13 4.22
C SER A 58 5.93 0.26 4.22
N PRO A 59 5.32 0.93 5.22
CA PRO A 59 3.88 1.16 5.25
C PRO A 59 3.42 2.02 4.07
N TYR A 60 4.27 2.92 3.58
CA TYR A 60 3.96 3.74 2.40
C TYR A 60 3.94 2.92 1.11
N LEU A 61 4.90 2.01 0.94
CA LEU A 61 4.90 1.10 -0.23
C LEU A 61 3.73 0.11 -0.17
N ARG A 62 3.34 -0.34 1.03
CA ARG A 62 2.12 -1.13 1.22
C ARG A 62 0.87 -0.34 0.85
N ALA A 63 0.75 0.92 1.28
CA ALA A 63 -0.40 1.76 0.91
C ALA A 63 -0.45 2.05 -0.60
N GLU A 64 0.69 2.33 -1.23
CA GLU A 64 0.75 2.48 -2.68
C GLU A 64 0.40 1.16 -3.39
N ALA A 65 0.93 0.03 -2.96
CA ALA A 65 0.59 -1.27 -3.52
C ALA A 65 -0.91 -1.57 -3.36
N ALA A 66 -1.47 -1.28 -2.19
CA ALA A 66 -2.89 -1.47 -1.95
C ALA A 66 -3.74 -0.61 -2.88
N ASP A 67 -3.46 0.69 -2.97
CA ASP A 67 -4.21 1.58 -3.87
C ASP A 67 -4.13 1.12 -5.34
N ARG A 68 -2.93 0.76 -5.79
CA ARG A 68 -2.68 0.34 -7.17
C ARG A 68 -3.28 -1.01 -7.54
N PHE A 69 -3.34 -1.96 -6.61
CA PHE A 69 -3.82 -3.32 -6.88
C PHE A 69 -5.23 -3.59 -6.37
N CYS A 70 -5.80 -2.77 -5.48
CA CYS A 70 -7.25 -2.75 -5.23
C CYS A 70 -8.03 -2.52 -6.51
N GLN A 71 -7.55 -1.58 -7.34
CA GLN A 71 -8.14 -1.38 -8.65
C GLN A 71 -8.03 -2.66 -9.50
N ALA A 72 -6.88 -3.34 -9.46
CA ALA A 72 -6.70 -4.60 -10.18
C ALA A 72 -7.67 -5.70 -9.72
N TYR A 73 -7.94 -5.82 -8.41
CA TYR A 73 -8.97 -6.72 -7.89
C TYR A 73 -10.40 -6.36 -8.29
N LEU A 74 -10.66 -5.13 -8.71
CA LEU A 74 -11.96 -4.70 -9.23
C LEU A 74 -12.05 -4.77 -10.77
N THR A 75 -10.91 -4.94 -11.46
CA THR A 75 -10.85 -4.97 -12.93
C THR A 75 -10.14 -6.21 -13.45
N GLU A 76 -8.81 -6.24 -13.44
CA GLU A 76 -8.01 -7.31 -14.07
C GLU A 76 -8.13 -8.66 -13.35
N LEU A 77 -8.32 -8.69 -12.02
CA LEU A 77 -8.42 -9.90 -11.18
C LEU A 77 -9.83 -10.14 -10.64
N ALA A 78 -10.85 -9.54 -11.25
CA ALA A 78 -12.22 -9.58 -10.74
C ALA A 78 -12.85 -10.99 -10.72
N ASP A 79 -12.30 -11.92 -11.51
CA ASP A 79 -12.69 -13.33 -11.58
C ASP A 79 -12.15 -14.18 -10.42
N VAL A 80 -11.20 -13.67 -9.63
CA VAL A 80 -10.70 -14.36 -8.43
C VAL A 80 -11.78 -14.36 -7.33
N PRO A 81 -12.14 -15.52 -6.76
CA PRO A 81 -13.13 -15.58 -5.69
C PRO A 81 -12.75 -14.70 -4.49
N GLY A 82 -13.61 -13.73 -4.18
CA GLY A 82 -13.42 -12.80 -3.07
C GLY A 82 -12.41 -11.67 -3.33
N ALA A 83 -11.99 -11.47 -4.58
CA ALA A 83 -11.13 -10.37 -5.03
C ALA A 83 -11.53 -9.01 -4.45
N GLU A 84 -12.80 -8.63 -4.61
CA GLU A 84 -13.33 -7.34 -4.14
C GLU A 84 -13.19 -7.19 -2.62
N GLN A 85 -13.57 -8.20 -1.84
CA GLN A 85 -13.46 -8.13 -0.38
C GLN A 85 -11.99 -8.07 0.06
N PHE A 86 -11.12 -8.83 -0.59
CA PHE A 86 -9.69 -8.80 -0.31
C PHE A 86 -9.08 -7.44 -0.63
N GLY A 87 -9.38 -6.88 -1.80
CA GLY A 87 -8.97 -5.52 -2.17
C GLY A 87 -9.45 -4.50 -1.14
N ALA A 88 -10.74 -4.48 -0.80
CA ALA A 88 -11.28 -3.53 0.18
C ALA A 88 -10.61 -3.62 1.56
N ALA A 89 -10.35 -4.85 2.03
CA ALA A 89 -9.63 -5.09 3.28
C ALA A 89 -8.20 -4.54 3.22
N LEU A 90 -7.48 -4.81 2.13
CA LEU A 90 -6.09 -4.42 1.93
C LEU A 90 -5.92 -2.89 1.84
N ALA A 91 -6.83 -2.18 1.16
CA ALA A 91 -6.88 -0.71 1.16
C ALA A 91 -7.14 -0.14 2.56
N THR A 92 -7.98 -0.79 3.35
CA THR A 92 -8.31 -0.34 4.71
C THR A 92 -7.14 -0.54 5.66
N GLU A 93 -6.54 -1.74 5.65
CA GLU A 93 -5.42 -2.09 6.52
C GLU A 93 -4.18 -1.26 6.22
N SER A 94 -3.83 -1.08 4.95
CA SER A 94 -2.66 -0.28 4.57
C SER A 94 -2.77 1.20 5.01
N LYS A 95 -3.97 1.79 4.93
CA LYS A 95 -4.23 3.14 5.46
C LYS A 95 -4.07 3.19 6.98
N ARG A 96 -4.55 2.17 7.70
CA ARG A 96 -4.34 2.06 9.15
C ARG A 96 -2.87 1.93 9.50
N ASP A 97 -2.10 1.16 8.74
CA ASP A 97 -0.64 0.99 8.94
C ASP A 97 0.10 2.32 8.74
N VAL A 98 -0.22 3.08 7.69
CA VAL A 98 0.35 4.41 7.45
C VAL A 98 0.00 5.37 8.59
N LEU A 99 -1.27 5.40 9.01
CA LEU A 99 -1.69 6.24 10.14
C LEU A 99 -0.99 5.84 11.44
N GLY A 100 -0.84 4.54 11.71
CA GLY A 100 -0.13 4.03 12.89
C GLY A 100 1.35 4.38 12.85
N HIS A 101 1.99 4.24 11.69
CA HIS A 101 3.39 4.62 11.50
C HIS A 101 3.60 6.13 11.68
N LEU A 102 2.77 6.97 11.04
CA LEU A 102 2.79 8.41 11.23
C LEU A 102 2.56 8.79 12.69
N ALA A 103 1.55 8.22 13.34
CA ALA A 103 1.29 8.47 14.76
C ALA A 103 2.49 8.08 15.63
N LYS A 104 3.22 6.99 15.32
CA LYS A 104 4.42 6.58 16.06
C LYS A 104 5.60 7.53 15.83
N GLU A 105 5.90 7.87 14.58
CA GLU A 105 6.94 8.82 14.22
C GLU A 105 6.68 10.19 14.85
N MET A 106 5.42 10.62 14.83
CA MET A 106 5.02 11.89 15.40
C MET A 106 4.88 11.86 16.92
N ARG A 107 4.58 10.71 17.55
CA ARG A 107 4.67 10.53 19.01
C ARG A 107 6.10 10.65 19.54
N GLY A 108 7.12 10.48 18.69
CA GLY A 108 8.49 10.92 19.00
C GLY A 108 8.63 12.43 19.23
N ARG A 109 7.62 13.23 18.86
CA ARG A 109 7.56 14.70 19.01
C ARG A 109 6.16 15.25 19.38
N ASN A 110 5.40 14.59 20.27
CA ASN A 110 4.11 15.03 20.89
C ASN A 110 2.80 14.82 20.12
N ILE A 111 2.33 13.57 19.95
CA ILE A 111 0.99 13.27 19.37
C ILE A 111 0.24 12.16 20.15
N SER A 112 0.02 12.36 21.44
CA SER A 112 -0.85 11.48 22.22
C SER A 112 -2.33 11.68 21.89
N ASP A 113 -2.72 12.87 21.45
CA ASP A 113 -4.10 13.35 21.47
C ASP A 113 -4.87 13.17 20.15
N TRP A 114 -4.25 12.58 19.12
CA TRP A 114 -4.87 12.37 17.81
C TRP A 114 -5.78 11.14 17.74
N SER A 115 -5.74 10.27 18.77
CA SER A 115 -6.59 9.08 18.85
C SER A 115 -7.93 9.32 19.58
N THR A 116 -8.20 10.54 20.03
CA THR A 116 -9.45 10.86 20.75
C THR A 116 -10.54 11.19 19.72
N SER A 117 -11.64 10.44 19.79
CA SER A 117 -12.79 10.47 18.86
C SER A 117 -13.30 11.90 18.58
N PRO A 118 -13.81 12.22 17.36
CA PRO A 118 -14.31 13.55 16.96
C PRO A 118 -15.58 14.04 17.69
N GLU A 119 -16.06 13.33 18.72
CA GLU A 119 -17.29 13.65 19.44
C GLU A 119 -17.10 14.71 20.53
N GLU A 120 -15.87 15.01 20.94
CA GLU A 120 -15.58 16.06 21.91
C GLU A 120 -14.80 17.23 21.28
N PRO A 121 -15.19 18.49 21.52
CA PRO A 121 -14.43 19.64 21.02
C PRO A 121 -13.00 19.63 21.56
N LEU A 122 -12.03 19.82 20.67
CA LEU A 122 -10.63 19.92 21.06
C LEU A 122 -10.42 20.99 22.13
N SER A 123 -9.74 20.62 23.21
CA SER A 123 -9.31 21.56 24.23
C SER A 123 -8.33 22.60 23.65
N LYS A 124 -8.23 23.77 24.28
CA LYS A 124 -7.27 24.82 23.86
C LYS A 124 -5.82 24.32 23.82
N ALA A 125 -5.46 23.38 24.71
CA ALA A 125 -4.14 22.77 24.72
C ALA A 125 -3.90 21.92 23.47
N GLN A 126 -4.89 21.11 23.08
CA GLN A 126 -4.85 20.32 21.84
C GLN A 126 -4.76 21.22 20.61
N VAL A 127 -5.57 22.28 20.51
CA VAL A 127 -5.50 23.23 19.38
C VAL A 127 -4.12 23.85 19.25
N ARG A 128 -3.47 24.18 20.38
CA ARG A 128 -2.12 24.76 20.38
C ARG A 128 -1.06 23.75 19.94
N ALA A 129 -1.15 22.52 20.45
CA ALA A 129 -0.28 21.42 20.01
C ALA A 129 -0.42 21.14 18.50
N TRP A 130 -1.64 21.25 17.95
CA TRP A 130 -1.90 21.12 16.52
C TRP A 130 -1.27 22.25 15.70
N ALA A 131 -1.38 23.50 16.17
CA ALA A 131 -0.73 24.63 15.52
C ALA A 131 0.80 24.48 15.51
N ASP A 132 1.38 24.09 16.64
CA ASP A 132 2.83 23.93 16.75
C ASP A 132 3.35 22.77 15.87
N ALA A 133 2.61 21.66 15.83
CA ALA A 133 2.93 20.53 14.96
C ALA A 133 2.83 20.89 13.46
N SER A 134 1.84 21.69 13.06
CA SER A 134 1.69 22.13 11.66
C SER A 134 2.82 23.06 11.22
N TYR A 135 3.27 23.97 12.10
CA TYR A 135 4.45 24.80 11.83
C TYR A 135 5.73 23.95 11.75
N ALA A 136 5.89 22.96 12.63
CA ALA A 136 7.02 22.04 12.57
C ALA A 136 7.05 21.25 11.25
N LEU A 137 5.91 20.72 10.81
CA LEU A 137 5.76 20.05 9.52
C LEU A 137 6.07 20.96 8.34
N ALA A 138 5.55 22.19 8.34
CA ALA A 138 5.83 23.18 7.29
C ALA A 138 7.33 23.55 7.21
N SER A 139 8.07 23.38 8.31
CA SER A 139 9.52 23.64 8.36
C SER A 139 10.38 22.45 7.87
N VAL A 140 9.78 21.25 7.72
CA VAL A 140 10.49 20.09 7.18
C VAL A 140 10.68 20.27 5.68
N ARG A 141 11.91 20.46 5.24
CA ARG A 141 12.27 20.36 3.82
C ARG A 141 12.52 18.91 3.47
N LEU A 142 11.64 18.36 2.64
CA LEU A 142 11.86 17.07 2.01
C LEU A 142 12.89 17.23 0.86
N PRO A 143 13.78 16.25 0.64
CA PRO A 143 14.77 16.28 -0.44
C PRO A 143 14.14 16.21 -1.83
#